data_AF-A0A943Q3Q8-F1
#
_entry.id   AF-A0A943Q3Q8-F1
#
_cell.length_a   1.000
_cell.length_b   1.000
_cell.length_c   1.000
_cell.angle_alpha   90.00
_cell.angle_beta   90.00
_cell.angle_gamma   90.00
#
_symmetry.space_group_name_H-M   'P 1'
#
loop_
_entity.id
_entity.type
_entity.pdbx_description
1 polymer ?
#
loop_
_entity_poly.entity_id
_entity_poly.type
_entity_poly.pdbx_seq_one_letter_code
_entity_poly.pdbx_strand_id
1 'polypeptide(L)'
;MSAENLKRSFFYQALKATAIAVLLCVLSAALLAVLARFVTLSATAVKISGIAAKILSLFIAALVSFRDGKGWLKGLVSGLLFGLLTCFIFSAAAESAVGTGVLSELLFGAVVGTICGMFANVAKR
;
A
#
# COMPACT_ATOMS: atom_id res chain seq x y z
N MET A 1 5.30 -30.54 -10.22
CA MET A 1 5.43 -29.06 -10.31
C MET A 1 6.05 -28.59 -8.99
N SER A 2 7.36 -28.27 -8.97
CA SER A 2 8.13 -28.08 -7.72
C SER A 2 7.63 -26.88 -6.90
N ALA A 3 7.57 -27.02 -5.57
CA ALA A 3 7.10 -26.03 -4.60
C ALA A 3 7.79 -24.66 -4.73
N GLU A 4 8.99 -24.64 -5.30
CA GLU A 4 9.79 -23.45 -5.57
C GLU A 4 9.14 -22.50 -6.59
N ASN A 5 8.51 -23.06 -7.65
CA ASN A 5 7.81 -22.28 -8.66
C ASN A 5 6.52 -21.65 -8.11
N LEU A 6 5.88 -22.33 -7.17
CA LEU A 6 4.74 -21.79 -6.43
C LEU A 6 5.19 -20.59 -5.61
N LYS A 7 6.23 -20.75 -4.77
CA LYS A 7 6.74 -19.69 -3.89
C LYS A 7 7.19 -18.46 -4.67
N ARG A 8 7.84 -18.64 -5.82
CA ARG A 8 8.24 -17.56 -6.73
C ARG A 8 7.04 -16.79 -7.28
N SER A 9 5.98 -17.50 -7.67
CA SER A 9 4.73 -16.89 -8.15
C SER A 9 4.00 -16.12 -7.05
N PHE A 10 4.00 -16.64 -5.82
CA PHE A 10 3.45 -15.93 -4.65
C PHE A 10 4.21 -14.63 -4.36
N PHE A 11 5.55 -14.69 -4.33
CA PHE A 11 6.39 -13.52 -4.07
C PHE A 11 6.28 -12.49 -5.20
N TYR A 12 6.24 -12.94 -6.45
CA TYR A 12 6.06 -12.07 -7.61
C TYR A 12 4.72 -11.33 -7.58
N GLN A 13 3.64 -12.01 -7.19
CA GLN A 13 2.33 -11.36 -7.03
C GLN A 13 2.33 -10.32 -5.89
N ALA A 14 2.97 -10.62 -4.76
CA ALA A 14 3.08 -9.68 -3.64
C ALA A 14 3.93 -8.45 -4.00
N LEU A 15 5.04 -8.66 -4.70
CA LEU A 15 5.91 -7.58 -5.18
C LEU A 15 5.20 -6.72 -6.22
N LYS A 16 4.52 -7.35 -7.19
CA LYS A 16 3.72 -6.65 -8.20
C LYS A 16 2.58 -5.85 -7.56
N ALA A 17 1.91 -6.41 -6.55
CA ALA A 17 0.87 -5.70 -5.79
C ALA A 17 1.48 -4.46 -5.12
N THR A 18 2.60 -4.63 -4.44
CA THR A 18 3.30 -3.55 -3.76
C THR A 18 3.68 -2.44 -4.73
N ALA A 19 4.27 -2.79 -5.87
CA ALA A 19 4.70 -1.81 -6.88
C ALA A 19 3.51 -0.99 -7.40
N ILE A 20 2.38 -1.63 -7.73
CA ILE A 20 1.17 -0.95 -8.17
C ILE A 20 0.60 -0.06 -7.05
N ALA A 21 0.54 -0.57 -5.82
CA ALA A 21 0.04 0.17 -4.67
C ALA A 21 0.85 1.44 -4.42
N VAL A 22 2.19 1.32 -4.42
CA VAL A 22 3.10 2.45 -4.20
C VAL A 22 2.96 3.48 -5.31
N LEU A 23 2.92 3.04 -6.57
CA LEU A 23 2.72 3.95 -7.71
C LEU A 23 1.41 4.75 -7.58
N LEU A 24 0.29 4.07 -7.32
CA LEU A 24 -1.00 4.73 -7.11
C LEU A 24 -0.99 5.67 -5.91
N CYS A 25 -0.36 5.26 -4.80
CA CYS A 25 -0.23 6.07 -3.61
C CYS A 25 0.57 7.36 -3.89
N VAL A 26 1.72 7.26 -4.55
CA VAL A 26 2.56 8.42 -4.87
C VAL A 26 1.85 9.35 -5.86
N LEU A 27 1.20 8.81 -6.89
CA LEU A 27 0.39 9.59 -7.83
C LEU A 27 -0.73 10.37 -7.13
N SER A 28 -1.49 9.68 -6.28
CA SER A 28 -2.58 10.32 -5.53
C SER A 28 -2.08 11.38 -4.55
N ALA A 29 -0.96 11.13 -3.87
CA ALA A 29 -0.33 12.10 -2.98
C ALA A 29 0.21 13.32 -3.73
N ALA A 30 0.79 13.12 -4.91
CA ALA A 30 1.25 14.20 -5.78
C ALA A 30 0.08 15.07 -6.27
N LEU A 31 -1.02 14.44 -6.72
CA LEU A 31 -2.25 15.16 -7.07
C LEU A 31 -2.77 15.99 -5.90
N LEU A 32 -2.81 15.39 -4.71
CA LEU A 32 -3.29 16.07 -3.50
C LEU A 32 -2.39 17.26 -3.12
N ALA A 33 -1.07 17.12 -3.26
CA ALA A 33 -0.12 18.20 -3.02
C ALA A 33 -0.31 19.38 -3.99
N VAL A 34 -0.61 19.10 -5.26
CA VAL A 34 -0.93 20.14 -6.25
C VAL A 34 -2.27 20.81 -5.91
N LEU A 35 -3.31 20.04 -5.62
CA LEU A 35 -4.64 20.56 -5.25
C LEU A 35 -4.59 21.43 -3.98
N ALA A 36 -3.79 21.04 -3.00
CA ALA A 36 -3.59 21.80 -1.77
C ALA A 36 -2.93 23.18 -1.99
N ARG A 37 -2.31 23.42 -3.17
CA ARG A 37 -1.82 24.75 -3.54
C ARG A 37 -2.89 25.66 -4.14
N PHE A 38 -3.92 25.09 -4.76
CA PHE A 38 -5.02 25.85 -5.38
C PHE A 38 -6.21 26.05 -4.44
N VAL A 39 -6.35 25.19 -3.43
CA VAL A 39 -7.42 25.24 -2.44
C VAL A 39 -6.80 25.35 -1.06
N THR A 40 -7.22 26.32 -0.25
CA THR A 40 -6.88 26.40 1.19
C THR A 40 -7.62 25.29 1.94
N LEU A 41 -7.18 24.05 1.73
CA LEU A 41 -7.68 22.88 2.43
C LEU A 41 -7.18 22.94 3.87
N SER A 42 -8.09 22.73 4.82
CA SER A 42 -7.71 22.55 6.23
C SER A 42 -6.73 21.39 6.36
N ALA A 43 -5.73 21.51 7.23
CA ALA A 43 -4.71 20.49 7.47
C ALA A 43 -5.31 19.10 7.79
N THR A 44 -6.51 19.09 8.39
CA THR A 44 -7.27 17.86 8.67
C THR A 44 -7.78 17.19 7.40
N ALA A 45 -8.27 17.96 6.42
CA ALA A 45 -8.79 17.43 5.17
C ALA A 45 -7.68 16.73 4.36
N VAL A 46 -6.51 17.36 4.25
CA VAL A 46 -5.33 16.80 3.53
C VAL A 46 -4.90 15.47 4.16
N LYS A 47 -4.85 15.41 5.50
CA LYS A 47 -4.50 14.18 6.23
C LYS A 47 -5.49 13.05 5.97
N ILE A 48 -6.80 13.34 6.06
CA ILE A 48 -7.85 12.33 5.83
C ILE A 48 -7.79 11.80 4.40
N SER A 49 -7.67 12.69 3.40
CA SER A 49 -7.57 12.27 2.00
C SER A 49 -6.32 11.44 1.72
N GLY A 50 -5.18 11.72 2.37
CA GLY A 50 -3.97 10.94 2.21
C GLY A 50 -4.11 9.51 2.73
N ILE A 51 -4.75 9.35 3.90
CA ILE A 51 -5.03 8.02 4.46
C ILE A 51 -6.01 7.25 3.55
N ALA A 52 -7.07 7.91 3.08
CA ALA A 52 -8.04 7.31 2.18
C ALA A 52 -7.38 6.84 0.87
N ALA A 53 -6.50 7.66 0.29
CA ALA A 53 -5.78 7.34 -0.93
C ALA A 53 -4.82 6.15 -0.76
N LYS A 54 -4.13 6.06 0.40
CA LYS A 54 -3.31 4.89 0.75
C LYS A 54 -4.13 3.61 0.78
N ILE A 55 -5.27 3.62 1.51
CA ILE A 55 -6.16 2.45 1.62
C ILE A 55 -6.66 2.02 0.24
N LEU A 56 -7.14 2.97 -0.57
CA LEU A 56 -7.70 2.70 -1.89
C LEU A 56 -6.64 2.14 -2.85
N SER A 57 -5.43 2.70 -2.82
CA SER A 57 -4.30 2.23 -3.63
C SER A 57 -3.92 0.78 -3.28
N LEU A 58 -3.87 0.45 -1.99
CA LEU A 58 -3.57 -0.89 -1.49
C LEU A 58 -4.67 -1.88 -1.86
N PHE A 59 -5.93 -1.46 -1.76
CA PHE A 59 -7.08 -2.28 -2.10
C PHE A 59 -7.13 -2.61 -3.60
N ILE A 60 -6.98 -1.60 -4.47
CA ILE A 60 -6.95 -1.78 -5.93
C ILE A 60 -5.76 -2.68 -6.32
N ALA A 61 -4.59 -2.46 -5.74
CA ALA A 61 -3.42 -3.26 -6.04
C ALA A 61 -3.56 -4.73 -5.58
N ALA A 62 -4.15 -4.95 -4.40
CA ALA A 62 -4.48 -6.29 -3.92
C ALA A 62 -5.47 -6.99 -4.86
N LEU A 63 -6.51 -6.28 -5.31
CA LEU A 63 -7.48 -6.79 -6.28
C LEU A 63 -6.85 -7.10 -7.62
N VAL A 64 -5.96 -6.27 -8.16
CA VAL A 64 -5.36 -6.52 -9.47
C VAL A 64 -4.35 -7.67 -9.42
N SER A 65 -3.55 -7.75 -8.35
CA SER A 65 -2.38 -8.65 -8.30
C SER A 65 -2.65 -10.02 -7.68
N PHE A 66 -3.60 -10.14 -6.73
CA PHE A 66 -3.86 -11.42 -6.08
C PHE A 66 -4.66 -12.35 -7.00
N ARG A 67 -4.07 -13.51 -7.27
CA ARG A 67 -4.63 -14.60 -8.05
C ARG A 67 -4.38 -15.91 -7.29
N ASP A 68 -5.46 -16.57 -6.90
CA ASP A 68 -5.55 -17.88 -6.24
C ASP A 68 -4.65 -18.14 -5.00
N GLY A 69 -5.19 -18.82 -3.98
CA GLY A 69 -4.45 -19.25 -2.78
C GLY A 69 -4.61 -18.38 -1.53
N LYS A 70 -3.62 -18.37 -0.64
CA LYS A 70 -3.68 -17.69 0.67
C LYS A 70 -3.56 -16.16 0.54
N GLY A 71 -4.64 -15.49 0.13
CA GLY A 71 -4.67 -14.03 -0.09
C GLY A 71 -4.36 -13.18 1.16
N TRP A 72 -4.65 -13.67 2.36
CA TRP A 72 -4.31 -12.95 3.60
C TRP A 72 -2.80 -12.83 3.83
N LEU A 73 -2.04 -13.88 3.49
CA LEU A 73 -0.58 -13.88 3.61
C LEU A 73 0.07 -13.00 2.55
N LYS A 74 -0.43 -13.05 1.30
CA LYS A 74 0.00 -12.13 0.23
C LYS A 74 -0.29 -10.68 0.60
N GLY A 75 -1.48 -10.43 1.17
CA GLY A 75 -1.92 -9.15 1.72
C GLY A 75 -0.98 -8.60 2.76
N LEU A 76 -0.67 -9.39 3.79
CA LEU A 76 0.27 -9.02 4.85
C LEU A 76 1.63 -8.63 4.29
N VAL A 77 2.22 -9.50 3.46
CA VAL A 77 3.56 -9.25 2.88
C VAL A 77 3.54 -7.99 2.02
N SER A 78 2.54 -7.82 1.15
CA SER A 78 2.44 -6.63 0.29
C SER A 78 2.17 -5.35 1.07
N GLY A 79 1.37 -5.42 2.14
CA GLY A 79 1.05 -4.27 2.99
C GLY A 79 2.24 -3.83 3.83
N LEU A 80 3.03 -4.79 4.33
CA LEU A 80 4.28 -4.54 5.03
C LEU A 80 5.31 -3.89 4.09
N LEU A 81 5.47 -4.44 2.89
CA LEU A 81 6.37 -3.91 1.87
C LEU A 81 5.93 -2.51 1.44
N PHE A 82 4.62 -2.30 1.24
CA PHE A 82 4.05 -1.01 0.92
C PHE A 82 4.32 0.01 2.01
N GLY A 83 4.07 -0.32 3.28
CA GLY A 83 4.33 0.58 4.41
C GLY A 83 5.81 0.98 4.49
N LEU A 84 6.71 0.02 4.26
CA LEU A 84 8.15 0.27 4.22
C LEU A 84 8.54 1.23 3.09
N LEU A 85 8.10 0.96 1.86
CA LEU A 85 8.41 1.80 0.68
C LEU A 85 7.80 3.20 0.84
N THR A 86 6.55 3.27 1.29
CA THR A 86 5.82 4.52 1.44
C THR A 86 6.48 5.38 2.51
N CYS A 87 6.87 4.79 3.64
CA CYS A 87 7.62 5.51 4.65
C CYS A 87 8.95 6.02 4.11
N PHE A 88 9.69 5.20 3.36
CA PHE A 88 10.94 5.63 2.74
C PHE A 88 10.76 6.80 1.76
N ILE A 89 9.75 6.73 0.88
CA ILE A 89 9.45 7.77 -0.11
C ILE A 89 9.02 9.08 0.56
N PHE A 90 8.08 9.01 1.51
CA PHE A 90 7.60 10.22 2.19
C PHE A 90 8.64 10.80 3.15
N SER A 91 9.46 9.97 3.80
CA SER A 91 10.54 10.47 4.66
C SER A 91 11.62 11.16 3.82
N ALA A 92 11.95 10.61 2.65
CA ALA A 92 12.83 11.26 1.68
C ALA A 92 12.24 12.57 1.15
N ALA A 93 10.93 12.61 0.88
CA ALA A 93 10.25 13.82 0.43
C ALA A 93 10.09 14.90 1.51
N ALA A 94 10.02 14.51 2.79
CA ALA A 94 9.83 15.42 3.92
C ALA A 94 11.13 15.81 4.65
N GLU A 95 12.30 15.39 4.12
CA GLU A 95 13.63 15.58 4.73
C GLU A 95 13.68 15.25 6.24
N SER A 96 12.82 14.33 6.68
CA SER A 96 12.60 14.04 8.10
C SER A 96 13.23 12.71 8.48
N ALA A 97 13.63 12.58 9.75
CA ALA A 97 14.22 11.36 10.27
C ALA A 97 13.23 10.20 10.19
N VAL A 98 13.66 9.09 9.59
CA VAL A 98 12.87 7.87 9.29
C VAL A 98 12.44 7.12 10.57
N GLY A 99 12.66 7.64 11.78
CA GLY A 99 12.61 6.88 13.02
C GLY A 99 11.25 6.81 13.74
N THR A 100 10.48 7.90 13.77
CA THR A 100 9.33 8.00 14.69
C THR A 100 7.99 7.57 14.09
N GLY A 101 7.84 7.62 12.76
CA GLY A 101 6.58 7.26 12.07
C GLY A 101 6.58 5.90 11.36
N VAL A 102 7.74 5.26 11.19
CA VAL A 102 7.88 4.00 10.43
C VAL A 102 7.03 2.88 10.99
N LEU A 103 7.06 2.67 12.31
CA LEU A 103 6.39 1.54 12.92
C LEU A 103 4.86 1.66 12.78
N SER A 104 4.33 2.88 12.92
CA SER A 104 2.92 3.18 12.73
C SER A 104 2.48 2.98 11.29
N GLU A 105 3.28 3.45 10.31
CA GLU A 105 3.00 3.23 8.88
C GLU A 105 3.10 1.76 8.49
N LEU A 106 4.04 1.02 9.08
CA LEU A 106 4.23 -0.40 8.84
C LEU A 106 3.08 -1.23 9.43
N LEU A 107 2.65 -0.92 10.66
CA LEU A 107 1.48 -1.53 11.29
C LEU A 107 0.21 -1.21 10.52
N PHE A 108 0.03 0.05 10.11
CA PHE A 108 -1.11 0.47 9.31
C PHE A 108 -1.14 -0.27 7.97
N GLY A 109 -0.01 -0.31 7.26
CA GLY A 109 0.15 -1.05 6.01
C GLY A 109 -0.11 -2.55 6.18
N ALA A 110 0.36 -3.17 7.26
CA ALA A 110 0.13 -4.58 7.54
C ALA A 110 -1.36 -4.88 7.83
N VAL A 111 -2.01 -4.09 8.68
CA VAL A 111 -3.43 -4.28 9.03
C VAL A 111 -4.32 -4.01 7.81
N VAL A 112 -4.11 -2.90 7.11
CA VAL A 112 -4.88 -2.59 5.90
C VAL A 112 -4.60 -3.61 4.80
N GLY A 113 -3.35 -4.03 4.61
CA GLY A 113 -2.95 -5.00 3.60
C GLY A 113 -3.51 -6.40 3.85
N THR A 114 -3.53 -6.86 5.10
CA THR A 114 -4.18 -8.12 5.48
C THR A 114 -5.67 -8.07 5.17
N ILE A 115 -6.37 -7.04 5.61
CA ILE A 115 -7.81 -6.86 5.36
C ILE A 115 -8.08 -6.81 3.85
N CYS A 116 -7.37 -5.96 3.10
CA CYS A 116 -7.51 -5.85 1.65
C CYS A 116 -7.24 -7.19 0.94
N GLY A 117 -6.22 -7.94 1.37
CA GLY A 117 -5.93 -9.25 0.81
C GLY A 117 -6.96 -10.32 1.15
N MET A 118 -7.63 -10.21 2.30
CA MET A 118 -8.77 -11.03 2.67
C MET A 118 -9.95 -10.79 1.74
N PHE A 119 -10.33 -9.52 1.56
CA PHE A 119 -11.42 -9.12 0.67
C PHE A 119 -11.13 -9.47 -0.78
N ALA A 120 -9.93 -9.18 -1.27
CA ALA A 120 -9.54 -9.51 -2.65
C ALA A 120 -9.57 -11.02 -2.91
N ASN A 121 -9.27 -11.84 -1.90
CA ASN A 121 -9.39 -13.28 -1.99
C ASN A 121 -10.84 -13.76 -2.02
N VAL A 122 -11.74 -13.15 -1.23
CA VAL A 122 -13.17 -13.49 -1.25
C VAL A 122 -13.82 -13.03 -2.57
N ALA A 123 -13.49 -11.84 -3.06
CA ALA A 123 -14.05 -11.26 -4.28
C ALA A 123 -13.63 -12.00 -5.56
N LYS A 124 -12.56 -12.81 -5.51
CA LYS A 124 -12.03 -13.59 -6.65
C LYS A 124 -12.16 -15.10 -6.48
N ARG A 125 -12.85 -15.56 -5.44
CA ARG A 125 -13.21 -16.99 -5.31
C ARG A 125 -14.29 -17.37 -6.30
#